data_AF-A0A3C0Y1L3-F1
#
_entry.id   AF-A0A3C0Y1L3-F1
#
_cell.length_a   1.000
_cell.length_b   1.000
_cell.length_c   1.000
_cell.angle_alpha   90.00
_cell.angle_beta   90.00
_cell.angle_gamma   90.00
#
_symmetry.space_group_name_H-M   'P 1'
#
loop_
_entity.id
_entity.type
_entity.pdbx_description
1 polymer ?
#
loop_
_entity_poly.entity_id
_entity_poly.type
_entity_poly.pdbx_seq_one_letter_code
_entity_poly.pdbx_strand_id
1 'polypeptide(L)'
;MEAQERIEKQIEVTGENAAAAQSALKASAVNKVSGAEKASASPGQSEDRAEKLKEDLLTVQGFRFTALADARTAEEEYKKMVYINDHMNKENPEEVLAIYDKMIENGLFVTPVGVDFLMRIREYLVDCGQIEYERIRPIETGSLFTQRARNEARAEARPRVTTNLTEENRDLKRKYHIALAAAIVSFVLVIAMFIVAKTSDNPNIINYKEALENQYAEWDEALTEREAAVREREEALKNGEN
;
A
#
# COMPACT_ATOMS: atom_id res chain seq x y z
N MET A 1 39.25 12.02 -22.34
CA MET A 1 38.29 12.69 -21.43
C MET A 1 37.24 13.51 -22.17
N GLU A 2 37.55 14.18 -23.29
CA GLU A 2 36.57 15.00 -24.03
C GLU A 2 35.38 14.25 -24.65
N ALA A 3 35.53 12.95 -24.97
CA ALA A 3 34.44 12.17 -25.57
C ALA A 3 33.34 11.79 -24.57
N GLN A 4 33.66 11.65 -23.28
CA GLN A 4 32.67 11.31 -22.26
C GLN A 4 31.87 12.53 -21.80
N GLU A 5 32.50 13.70 -21.74
CA GLU A 5 31.80 14.96 -21.44
C GLU A 5 30.76 15.33 -22.50
N ARG A 6 31.02 14.99 -23.78
CA ARG A 6 30.04 15.19 -24.87
C ARG A 6 28.84 14.26 -24.77
N ILE A 7 29.03 13.05 -24.25
CA ILE A 7 27.96 12.06 -24.07
C ILE A 7 27.08 12.46 -22.88
N GLU A 8 27.68 12.88 -21.76
CA GLU A 8 26.91 13.37 -20.61
C GLU A 8 26.09 14.62 -20.97
N LYS A 9 26.66 15.58 -21.70
CA LYS A 9 25.90 16.76 -22.18
C LYS A 9 24.76 16.39 -23.12
N GLN A 10 24.91 15.35 -23.94
CA GLN A 10 23.82 14.85 -24.81
C GLN A 10 22.70 14.17 -24.00
N ILE A 11 23.06 13.43 -22.96
CA ILE A 11 22.09 12.77 -22.06
C ILE A 11 21.31 13.79 -21.24
N GLU A 12 21.96 14.86 -20.78
CA GLU A 12 21.31 15.92 -20.00
C GLU A 12 20.32 16.73 -20.86
N VAL A 13 20.71 17.11 -22.07
CA VAL A 13 19.85 17.83 -23.03
C VAL A 13 18.65 16.97 -23.49
N THR A 14 18.83 15.66 -23.64
CA THR A 14 17.72 14.75 -23.97
C THR A 14 16.78 14.54 -22.79
N GLY A 15 17.29 14.55 -21.56
CA GLY A 15 16.47 14.52 -20.34
C GLY A 15 15.59 15.77 -20.18
N GLU A 16 16.14 16.96 -20.43
CA GLU A 16 15.39 18.23 -20.38
C GLU A 16 14.29 18.29 -21.44
N ASN A 17 14.58 17.83 -22.68
CA ASN A 17 13.58 17.76 -23.74
C ASN A 17 12.49 16.72 -23.47
N ALA A 18 12.82 15.60 -22.82
CA ALA A 18 11.83 14.61 -22.38
C ALA A 18 10.94 15.16 -21.26
N ALA A 19 11.49 15.93 -20.32
CA ALA A 19 10.72 16.60 -19.27
C ALA A 19 9.79 17.69 -19.84
N ALA A 20 10.27 18.45 -20.83
CA ALA A 20 9.47 19.45 -21.55
C ALA A 20 8.35 18.80 -22.40
N ALA A 21 8.62 17.64 -23.03
CA ALA A 21 7.59 16.88 -23.74
C ALA A 21 6.52 16.32 -22.78
N GLN A 22 6.93 15.87 -21.59
CA GLN A 22 6.01 15.38 -20.55
C GLN A 22 5.18 16.51 -19.93
N SER A 23 5.75 17.72 -19.75
CA SER A 23 5.01 18.88 -19.24
C SER A 23 4.02 19.41 -20.27
N ALA A 24 4.37 19.40 -21.57
CA ALA A 24 3.46 19.73 -22.67
C ALA A 24 2.31 18.73 -22.82
N LEU A 25 2.58 17.41 -22.64
CA LEU A 25 1.54 16.38 -22.60
C LEU A 25 0.59 16.55 -21.40
N LYS A 26 1.12 16.91 -20.22
CA LYS A 26 0.32 17.21 -19.02
C LYS A 26 -0.53 18.48 -19.21
N ALA A 27 0.01 19.53 -19.82
CA ALA A 27 -0.72 20.76 -20.12
C ALA A 27 -1.82 20.55 -21.18
N SER A 28 -1.56 19.73 -22.20
CA SER A 28 -2.56 19.34 -23.22
C SER A 28 -3.67 18.47 -22.63
N ALA A 29 -3.34 17.57 -21.69
CA ALA A 29 -4.33 16.79 -20.95
C ALA A 29 -5.21 17.65 -20.03
N VAL A 30 -4.64 18.66 -19.36
CA VAL A 30 -5.40 19.60 -18.51
C VAL A 30 -6.36 20.47 -19.33
N ASN A 31 -5.96 20.92 -20.52
CA ASN A 31 -6.84 21.73 -21.38
C ASN A 31 -8.00 20.91 -21.98
N LYS A 32 -7.83 19.59 -22.13
CA LYS A 32 -8.90 18.66 -22.56
C LYS A 32 -9.92 18.36 -21.46
N VAL A 33 -9.58 18.56 -20.19
CA VAL A 33 -10.49 18.39 -19.03
C VAL A 33 -11.35 19.65 -18.81
N SER A 34 -10.80 20.85 -19.02
CA SER A 34 -11.53 22.12 -18.82
C SER A 34 -12.61 22.38 -19.88
N GLY A 35 -12.40 21.93 -21.13
CA GLY A 35 -13.36 22.12 -22.23
C GLY A 35 -14.65 21.28 -22.16
N ALA A 36 -14.77 20.35 -21.21
CA ALA A 36 -15.91 19.44 -21.08
C ALA A 36 -16.83 19.74 -19.88
N GLU A 37 -16.58 20.81 -19.11
CA GLU A 37 -17.34 21.12 -17.88
C GLU A 37 -18.66 21.88 -18.14
N LYS A 38 -19.01 22.15 -19.40
CA LYS A 38 -20.32 22.74 -19.77
C LYS A 38 -21.03 21.94 -20.85
N ALA A 39 -21.29 20.67 -20.56
CA ALA A 39 -22.44 20.00 -21.12
C ALA A 39 -23.05 19.14 -20.01
N SER A 40 -24.22 19.57 -19.55
CA SER A 40 -25.11 18.87 -18.64
C SER A 40 -25.07 17.35 -18.84
N ALA A 41 -24.54 16.61 -17.87
CA ALA A 41 -24.63 15.16 -17.84
C ALA A 41 -25.29 14.73 -16.53
N SER A 42 -26.44 14.09 -16.69
CA SER A 42 -27.30 13.58 -15.63
C SER A 42 -26.57 12.49 -14.80
N PRO A 43 -26.91 12.28 -13.51
CA PRO A 43 -26.18 11.38 -12.60
C PRO A 43 -26.05 9.92 -13.04
N GLY A 44 -26.84 9.46 -14.02
CA GLY A 44 -26.80 8.09 -14.55
C GLY A 44 -25.73 7.82 -15.61
N GLN A 45 -25.17 8.84 -16.28
CA GLN A 45 -24.23 8.63 -17.39
C GLN A 45 -22.77 8.43 -16.94
N SER A 46 -22.43 8.80 -15.71
CA SER A 46 -21.08 8.63 -15.16
C SER A 46 -20.77 7.19 -14.75
N GLU A 47 -21.78 6.42 -14.33
CA GLU A 47 -21.59 5.03 -13.91
C GLU A 47 -21.41 4.10 -15.12
N ASP A 48 -22.26 4.24 -16.15
CA ASP A 48 -22.15 3.46 -17.40
C ASP A 48 -20.79 3.68 -18.11
N ARG A 49 -20.26 4.91 -18.07
CA ARG A 49 -18.95 5.23 -18.62
C ARG A 49 -17.81 4.60 -17.82
N ALA A 50 -17.95 4.54 -16.49
CA ALA A 50 -16.95 3.94 -15.62
C ALA A 50 -16.93 2.41 -15.73
N GLU A 51 -18.09 1.78 -15.92
CA GLU A 51 -18.18 0.34 -16.18
C GLU A 51 -17.55 -0.04 -17.53
N LYS A 52 -17.84 0.74 -18.58
CA LYS A 52 -17.23 0.50 -19.90
C LYS A 52 -15.71 0.63 -19.88
N LEU A 53 -15.16 1.62 -19.16
CA LEU A 53 -13.72 1.77 -18.99
C LEU A 53 -13.09 0.59 -18.23
N LYS A 54 -13.80 0.03 -17.24
CA LYS A 54 -13.35 -1.19 -16.55
C LYS A 54 -13.39 -2.40 -17.47
N GLU A 55 -14.44 -2.56 -18.28
CA GLU A 55 -14.52 -3.64 -19.26
C GLU A 55 -13.40 -3.56 -20.31
N ASP A 56 -13.09 -2.36 -20.78
CA ASP A 56 -11.98 -2.12 -21.72
C ASP A 56 -10.63 -2.46 -21.06
N LEU A 57 -10.43 -2.11 -19.78
CA LEU A 57 -9.22 -2.48 -19.02
C LEU A 57 -9.09 -3.98 -18.74
N LEU A 58 -10.20 -4.71 -18.71
CA LEU A 58 -10.23 -6.16 -18.50
C LEU A 58 -10.13 -6.94 -19.83
N THR A 59 -10.17 -6.25 -20.98
CA THR A 59 -10.17 -6.87 -22.31
C THR A 59 -8.87 -6.57 -23.05
N VAL A 60 -8.09 -7.60 -23.37
CA VAL A 60 -6.82 -7.46 -24.10
C VAL A 60 -6.88 -8.29 -25.37
N GLN A 61 -6.72 -7.66 -26.53
CA GLN A 61 -6.71 -8.31 -27.85
C GLN A 61 -7.90 -9.26 -28.10
N GLY A 62 -9.08 -8.90 -27.61
CA GLY A 62 -10.31 -9.70 -27.74
C GLY A 62 -10.50 -10.77 -26.66
N PHE A 63 -9.52 -10.99 -25.77
CA PHE A 63 -9.65 -11.85 -24.60
C PHE A 63 -10.14 -11.05 -23.39
N ARG A 64 -11.22 -11.50 -22.75
CA ARG A 64 -11.74 -10.92 -21.51
C ARG A 64 -11.17 -11.66 -20.31
N PHE A 65 -10.45 -10.95 -19.45
CA PHE A 65 -9.87 -11.46 -18.22
C PHE A 65 -10.80 -11.20 -17.04
N THR A 66 -10.84 -12.11 -16.07
CA THR A 66 -11.61 -11.94 -14.83
C THR A 66 -10.85 -11.11 -13.80
N ALA A 67 -9.53 -11.06 -13.87
CA ALA A 67 -8.66 -10.32 -12.98
C ALA A 67 -7.86 -9.26 -13.73
N LEU A 68 -7.77 -8.05 -13.15
CA LEU A 68 -6.99 -6.95 -13.71
C LEU A 68 -5.48 -7.27 -13.77
N ALA A 69 -4.98 -8.07 -12.82
CA ALA A 69 -3.58 -8.51 -12.81
C ALA A 69 -3.24 -9.31 -14.07
N ASP A 70 -4.10 -10.29 -14.41
CA ASP A 70 -3.91 -11.13 -15.59
C ASP A 70 -4.03 -10.33 -16.89
N ALA A 71 -4.94 -9.35 -16.94
CA ALA A 71 -5.07 -8.42 -18.07
C ALA A 71 -3.78 -7.60 -18.28
N ARG A 72 -3.19 -7.04 -17.21
CA ARG A 72 -1.93 -6.30 -17.31
C ARG A 72 -0.78 -7.20 -17.79
N THR A 73 -0.69 -8.42 -17.28
CA THR A 73 0.30 -9.39 -17.76
C THR A 73 0.10 -9.68 -19.24
N ALA A 74 -1.14 -9.82 -19.71
CA ALA A 74 -1.44 -10.03 -21.13
C ALA A 74 -1.05 -8.82 -22.00
N GLU A 75 -1.21 -7.59 -21.50
CA GLU A 75 -0.73 -6.38 -22.21
C GLU A 75 0.80 -6.33 -22.32
N GLU A 76 1.51 -6.69 -21.24
CA GLU A 76 2.97 -6.75 -21.24
C GLU A 76 3.48 -7.85 -22.17
N GLU A 77 2.86 -9.03 -22.13
CA GLU A 77 3.12 -10.11 -23.08
C GLU A 77 2.86 -9.66 -24.51
N TYR A 78 1.76 -8.94 -24.77
CA TYR A 78 1.48 -8.39 -26.10
C TYR A 78 2.59 -7.49 -26.62
N LYS A 79 3.11 -6.58 -25.80
CA LYS A 79 4.26 -5.73 -26.18
C LYS A 79 5.50 -6.56 -26.52
N LYS A 80 5.76 -7.64 -25.76
CA LYS A 80 6.87 -8.57 -26.06
C LYS A 80 6.65 -9.29 -27.38
N MET A 81 5.43 -9.73 -27.68
CA MET A 81 5.10 -10.40 -28.94
C MET A 81 5.35 -9.49 -30.14
N VAL A 82 4.90 -8.23 -30.06
CA VAL A 82 5.15 -7.23 -31.13
C VAL A 82 6.65 -7.06 -31.35
N TYR A 83 7.42 -6.86 -30.27
CA TYR A 83 8.86 -6.71 -30.36
C TYR A 83 9.53 -7.92 -31.02
N ILE A 84 9.16 -9.13 -30.63
CA ILE A 84 9.78 -10.34 -31.19
C ILE A 84 9.35 -10.56 -32.63
N ASN A 85 8.08 -10.34 -32.97
CA ASN A 85 7.61 -10.47 -34.34
C ASN A 85 8.30 -9.47 -35.28
N ASP A 86 8.65 -8.26 -34.81
CA ASP A 86 9.35 -7.25 -35.59
C ASP A 86 10.85 -7.58 -35.80
N HIS A 87 11.48 -8.27 -34.83
CA HIS A 87 12.90 -8.64 -34.88
C HIS A 87 13.15 -10.07 -35.36
N MET A 88 12.09 -10.84 -35.61
CA MET A 88 12.19 -12.22 -36.09
C MET A 88 12.36 -12.24 -37.60
N ASN A 89 13.46 -12.83 -38.07
CA ASN A 89 13.63 -13.09 -39.48
C ASN A 89 12.83 -14.32 -39.93
N LYS A 90 11.71 -14.10 -40.61
CA LYS A 90 10.83 -15.17 -41.10
C LYS A 90 11.42 -15.94 -42.29
N GLU A 91 12.40 -15.37 -42.99
CA GLU A 91 13.02 -16.01 -44.15
C GLU A 91 13.84 -17.25 -43.77
N ASN A 92 14.33 -17.31 -42.53
CA ASN A 92 15.13 -18.41 -42.01
C ASN A 92 14.32 -19.27 -41.02
N PRO A 93 13.79 -20.44 -41.42
CA PRO A 93 12.95 -21.28 -40.56
C PRO A 93 13.70 -21.82 -39.32
N GLU A 94 15.01 -22.09 -39.42
CA GLU A 94 15.85 -22.54 -38.30
C GLU A 94 16.01 -21.46 -37.22
N GLU A 95 16.06 -20.19 -37.62
CA GLU A 95 16.15 -19.07 -36.67
C GLU A 95 14.82 -18.90 -35.93
N VAL A 96 13.70 -19.02 -36.63
CA VAL A 96 12.35 -19.01 -36.04
C VAL A 96 12.19 -20.18 -35.07
N LEU A 97 12.67 -21.38 -35.41
CA LEU A 97 12.66 -22.54 -34.53
C LEU A 97 13.47 -22.28 -33.25
N ALA A 98 14.68 -21.74 -33.37
CA ALA A 98 15.52 -21.41 -32.22
C ALA A 98 14.87 -20.36 -31.30
N ILE A 99 14.16 -19.38 -31.87
CA ILE A 99 13.43 -18.37 -31.11
C ILE A 99 12.22 -19.02 -30.40
N TYR A 100 11.45 -19.85 -31.10
CA TYR A 100 10.31 -20.59 -30.54
C TYR A 100 10.75 -21.47 -29.36
N ASP A 101 11.83 -22.21 -29.54
CA ASP A 101 12.43 -23.07 -28.54
C ASP A 101 12.83 -22.30 -27.28
N LYS A 102 13.44 -21.12 -27.46
CA LYS A 102 13.80 -20.22 -26.35
C LYS A 102 12.58 -19.62 -25.67
N MET A 103 11.49 -19.34 -26.39
CA MET A 103 10.26 -18.83 -25.78
C MET A 103 9.61 -19.86 -24.86
N ILE A 104 9.60 -21.13 -25.28
CA ILE A 104 9.09 -22.25 -24.48
C ILE A 104 9.97 -22.48 -23.26
N GLU A 105 11.29 -22.57 -23.45
CA GLU A 105 12.24 -22.84 -22.35
C GLU A 105 12.19 -21.77 -21.26
N ASN A 106 12.08 -20.49 -21.65
CA ASN A 106 12.00 -19.39 -20.70
C ASN A 106 10.58 -19.15 -20.15
N GLY A 107 9.57 -19.84 -20.67
CA GLY A 107 8.17 -19.63 -20.28
C GLY A 107 7.72 -18.18 -20.47
N LEU A 108 8.09 -17.56 -21.59
CA LEU A 108 7.92 -16.11 -21.81
C LEU A 108 6.45 -15.66 -21.88
N PHE A 109 5.57 -16.61 -22.16
CA PHE A 109 4.15 -16.42 -22.40
C PHE A 109 3.34 -17.38 -21.54
N VAL A 110 2.55 -16.81 -20.63
CA VAL A 110 1.69 -17.55 -19.70
C VAL A 110 0.22 -17.31 -20.02
N THR A 111 -0.12 -16.14 -20.56
CA THR A 111 -1.51 -15.76 -20.81
C THR A 111 -2.08 -16.43 -22.08
N PRO A 112 -3.42 -16.55 -22.20
CA PRO A 112 -4.05 -17.06 -23.42
C PRO A 112 -3.63 -16.32 -24.69
N VAL A 113 -3.41 -15.01 -24.58
CA VAL A 113 -2.94 -14.15 -25.67
C VAL A 113 -1.55 -14.59 -26.15
N GLY A 114 -0.64 -14.88 -25.22
CA GLY A 114 0.70 -15.35 -25.53
C GLY A 114 0.73 -16.79 -26.08
N VAL A 115 -0.16 -17.66 -25.62
CA VAL A 115 -0.29 -19.03 -26.14
C VAL A 115 -0.81 -19.04 -27.58
N ASP A 116 -1.74 -18.15 -27.93
CA ASP A 116 -2.18 -17.98 -29.32
C ASP A 116 -1.01 -17.64 -30.25
N PHE A 117 -0.12 -16.75 -29.82
CA PHE A 117 1.06 -16.39 -30.59
C PHE A 117 2.07 -17.53 -30.75
N LEU A 118 2.33 -18.29 -29.69
CA LEU A 118 3.14 -19.52 -29.77
C LEU A 118 2.53 -20.51 -30.77
N MET A 119 1.20 -20.64 -30.79
CA MET A 119 0.50 -21.50 -31.74
C MET A 119 0.68 -21.02 -33.18
N ARG A 120 0.60 -19.71 -33.44
CA ARG A 120 0.84 -19.13 -34.77
C ARG A 120 2.27 -19.38 -35.27
N ILE A 121 3.28 -19.24 -34.40
CA ILE A 121 4.67 -19.57 -34.77
C ILE A 121 4.82 -21.05 -35.06
N ARG A 122 4.20 -21.91 -34.25
CA ARG A 122 4.22 -23.35 -34.45
C ARG A 122 3.58 -23.74 -35.78
N GLU A 123 2.43 -23.16 -36.11
CA GLU A 123 1.73 -23.37 -37.39
C GLU A 123 2.63 -22.93 -38.56
N TYR A 124 3.26 -21.76 -38.46
CA TYR A 124 4.24 -21.31 -39.46
C TYR A 124 5.38 -22.31 -39.68
N LEU A 125 5.96 -22.85 -38.60
CA LEU A 125 7.05 -23.83 -38.69
C LEU A 125 6.60 -25.15 -39.33
N VAL A 126 5.35 -25.56 -39.08
CA VAL A 126 4.76 -26.75 -39.70
C VAL A 126 4.49 -26.52 -41.19
N ASP A 127 3.93 -25.37 -41.55
CA ASP A 127 3.57 -25.01 -42.92
C ASP A 127 4.80 -24.82 -43.82
N CYS A 128 5.91 -24.34 -43.27
CA CYS A 128 7.17 -24.22 -44.01
C CYS A 128 7.69 -25.58 -44.50
N GLY A 129 7.33 -26.71 -43.85
CA GLY A 129 7.69 -28.07 -44.28
C GLY A 129 9.20 -28.39 -44.31
N GLN A 130 10.05 -27.45 -43.94
CA GLN A 130 11.52 -27.57 -43.93
C GLN A 130 12.06 -28.15 -42.61
N ILE A 131 11.21 -28.27 -41.59
CA ILE A 131 11.56 -28.74 -40.25
C ILE A 131 10.69 -29.96 -39.91
N GLU A 132 11.32 -31.00 -39.37
CA GLU A 132 10.61 -32.19 -38.90
C GLU A 132 9.72 -31.89 -37.70
N TYR A 133 8.48 -32.38 -37.74
CA TYR A 133 7.48 -32.18 -36.68
C TYR A 133 7.98 -32.63 -35.29
N GLU A 134 8.84 -33.64 -35.24
CA GLU A 134 9.38 -34.21 -34.00
C GLU A 134 10.39 -33.28 -33.29
N ARG A 135 11.01 -32.36 -34.04
CA ARG A 135 11.95 -31.36 -33.49
C ARG A 135 11.23 -30.16 -32.88
N ILE A 136 9.95 -29.94 -33.21
CA ILE A 136 9.15 -28.83 -32.71
C ILE A 136 8.61 -29.18 -31.33
N ARG A 137 9.09 -28.48 -30.28
CA ARG A 137 8.61 -28.72 -28.92
C ARG A 137 7.10 -28.46 -28.78
N PRO A 138 6.36 -29.33 -28.07
CA PRO A 138 4.95 -29.09 -27.76
C PRO A 138 4.81 -27.92 -26.79
N ILE A 139 3.74 -27.13 -26.95
CA ILE A 139 3.42 -26.02 -26.04
C ILE A 139 2.86 -26.61 -24.74
N GLU A 140 3.53 -26.33 -23.62
CA GLU A 140 3.09 -26.80 -22.30
C GLU A 140 1.89 -25.97 -21.82
N THR A 141 0.69 -26.56 -21.86
CA THR A 141 -0.54 -25.90 -21.36
C THR A 141 -0.67 -25.94 -19.84
N GLY A 142 0.36 -26.44 -19.13
CA GLY A 142 0.37 -26.62 -17.69
C GLY A 142 0.00 -25.34 -16.94
N SER A 143 0.45 -24.17 -17.41
CA SER A 143 0.14 -22.89 -16.74
C SER A 143 -1.35 -22.50 -16.83
N LEU A 144 -2.00 -22.75 -17.97
CA LEU A 144 -3.40 -22.36 -18.20
C LEU A 144 -4.40 -23.31 -17.53
N PHE A 145 -4.15 -24.62 -17.57
CA PHE A 145 -5.09 -25.63 -17.06
C PHE A 145 -4.84 -26.01 -15.60
N THR A 146 -3.63 -25.84 -15.07
CA THR A 146 -3.39 -26.08 -13.64
C THR A 146 -4.09 -25.06 -12.75
N GLN A 147 -4.58 -23.92 -13.25
CA GLN A 147 -5.46 -23.07 -12.45
C GLN A 147 -6.80 -23.78 -12.18
N ARG A 148 -7.33 -24.56 -13.13
CA ARG A 148 -8.52 -25.40 -12.96
C ARG A 148 -8.22 -26.59 -12.06
N ALA A 149 -7.13 -27.33 -12.30
CA ALA A 149 -6.72 -28.45 -11.44
C ALA A 149 -6.30 -28.00 -10.03
N ARG A 150 -5.77 -26.77 -9.85
CA ARG A 150 -5.46 -26.17 -8.55
C ARG A 150 -6.70 -25.62 -7.88
N ASN A 151 -7.69 -25.13 -8.63
CA ASN A 151 -8.99 -24.74 -8.09
C ASN A 151 -9.86 -25.95 -7.75
N GLU A 152 -9.82 -27.01 -8.54
CA GLU A 152 -10.44 -28.32 -8.32
C GLU A 152 -9.73 -29.03 -7.18
N ALA A 153 -8.40 -29.17 -7.19
CA ALA A 153 -7.65 -29.69 -6.03
C ALA A 153 -7.79 -28.80 -4.80
N ARG A 154 -8.00 -27.47 -4.91
CA ARG A 154 -8.33 -26.60 -3.77
C ARG A 154 -9.79 -26.69 -3.36
N ALA A 155 -10.69 -27.15 -4.23
CA ALA A 155 -12.10 -27.44 -3.93
C ALA A 155 -12.26 -28.84 -3.34
N GLU A 156 -11.40 -29.78 -3.73
CA GLU A 156 -11.40 -31.20 -3.38
C GLU A 156 -10.51 -31.47 -2.16
N ALA A 157 -9.39 -30.74 -1.99
CA ALA A 157 -8.59 -30.67 -0.76
C ALA A 157 -9.10 -29.62 0.25
N ARG A 158 -10.22 -28.94 -0.04
CA ARG A 158 -11.04 -28.35 1.03
C ARG A 158 -11.89 -29.49 1.59
N PRO A 159 -11.57 -30.06 2.76
CA PRO A 159 -12.64 -30.67 3.54
C PRO A 159 -13.74 -29.61 3.68
N ARG A 160 -15.00 -30.01 3.79
CA ARG A 160 -16.13 -29.10 4.00
C ARG A 160 -15.90 -28.26 5.28
N VAL A 161 -15.16 -27.16 5.19
CA VAL A 161 -14.82 -26.21 6.27
C VAL A 161 -15.73 -24.99 6.18
N THR A 162 -16.95 -25.15 5.67
CA THR A 162 -17.95 -24.07 5.71
C THR A 162 -18.52 -23.87 7.11
N THR A 163 -18.35 -24.84 8.03
CA THR A 163 -18.74 -24.69 9.43
C THR A 163 -17.63 -24.05 10.28
N ASN A 164 -16.37 -24.42 10.07
CA ASN A 164 -15.29 -23.97 10.97
C ASN A 164 -14.78 -22.56 10.64
N LEU A 165 -14.89 -22.07 9.40
CA LEU A 165 -14.51 -20.68 9.07
C LEU A 165 -15.37 -19.65 9.82
N THR A 166 -16.67 -19.94 10.03
CA THR A 166 -17.56 -19.12 10.85
C THR A 166 -17.20 -19.19 12.34
N GLU A 167 -16.79 -20.35 12.83
CA GLU A 167 -16.38 -20.54 14.22
C GLU A 167 -15.01 -19.89 14.50
N GLU A 168 -14.03 -20.06 13.62
CA GLU A 168 -12.71 -19.42 13.73
C GLU A 168 -12.83 -17.89 13.67
N ASN A 169 -13.64 -17.35 12.77
CA ASN A 169 -13.91 -15.91 12.71
C ASN A 169 -14.61 -15.41 13.98
N ARG A 170 -15.51 -16.22 14.58
CA ARG A 170 -16.19 -15.86 15.83
C ARG A 170 -15.21 -15.90 17.01
N ASP A 171 -14.31 -16.86 17.02
CA ASP A 171 -13.29 -17.02 18.06
C ASP A 171 -12.21 -15.92 17.97
N LEU A 172 -11.84 -15.51 16.75
CA LEU A 172 -10.93 -14.39 16.51
C LEU A 172 -11.57 -13.05 16.88
N LYS A 173 -12.85 -12.83 16.55
CA LYS A 173 -13.60 -11.66 17.02
C LYS A 173 -13.69 -11.63 18.54
N ARG A 174 -13.92 -12.77 19.19
CA ARG A 174 -13.97 -12.87 20.65
C ARG A 174 -12.62 -12.54 21.29
N LYS A 175 -11.52 -13.08 20.76
CA LYS A 175 -10.15 -12.76 21.19
C LYS A 175 -9.82 -11.28 21.00
N TYR A 176 -10.23 -10.68 19.89
CA TYR A 176 -10.06 -9.24 19.64
C TYR A 176 -10.85 -8.39 20.64
N HIS A 177 -12.11 -8.72 20.91
CA HIS A 177 -12.91 -8.00 21.92
C HIS A 177 -12.33 -8.12 23.33
N ILE A 178 -11.79 -9.30 23.69
CA ILE A 178 -11.10 -9.48 24.98
C ILE A 178 -9.82 -8.64 25.03
N ALA A 179 -9.00 -8.64 23.96
CA ALA A 179 -7.79 -7.83 23.89
C ALA A 179 -8.11 -6.32 23.94
N LEU A 180 -9.18 -5.88 23.28
CA LEU A 180 -9.64 -4.49 23.31
C LEU A 180 -10.14 -4.10 24.70
N ALA A 181 -10.93 -4.95 25.35
CA ALA A 181 -11.37 -4.72 26.73
C ALA A 181 -10.18 -4.66 27.70
N ALA A 182 -9.19 -5.55 27.56
CA ALA A 182 -7.96 -5.52 28.35
C ALA A 182 -7.18 -4.21 28.15
N ALA A 183 -7.06 -3.74 26.90
CA ALA A 183 -6.40 -2.47 26.60
C ALA A 183 -7.11 -1.26 27.23
N ILE A 184 -8.45 -1.22 27.21
CA ILE A 184 -9.24 -0.17 27.85
C ILE A 184 -9.02 -0.19 29.37
N VAL A 185 -9.06 -1.37 30.00
CA VAL A 185 -8.81 -1.50 31.44
C VAL A 185 -7.39 -1.03 31.80
N SER A 186 -6.38 -1.41 31.02
CA SER A 186 -5.01 -0.92 31.22
C SER A 186 -4.93 0.61 31.12
N PHE A 187 -5.66 1.23 30.19
CA PHE A 187 -5.70 2.68 30.04
C PHE A 187 -6.36 3.37 31.25
N VAL A 188 -7.46 2.82 31.76
CA VAL A 188 -8.15 3.33 32.96
C VAL A 188 -7.24 3.26 34.19
N LEU A 189 -6.45 2.20 34.36
CA LEU A 189 -5.49 2.09 35.46
C LEU A 189 -4.39 3.16 35.40
N VAL A 190 -3.88 3.47 34.21
CA VAL A 190 -2.89 4.55 34.02
C VAL A 190 -3.51 5.91 34.36
N ILE A 191 -4.75 6.16 33.94
CA ILE A 191 -5.47 7.40 34.29
C ILE A 191 -5.71 7.48 35.80
N ALA A 192 -6.15 6.39 36.44
CA ALA A 192 -6.39 6.36 37.87
C ALA A 192 -5.10 6.63 38.66
N MET A 193 -3.97 6.07 38.23
CA MET A 193 -2.66 6.37 38.81
C MET A 193 -2.32 7.86 38.66
N PHE A 194 -2.64 8.47 37.52
CA PHE A 194 -2.42 9.90 37.30
C PHE A 194 -3.31 10.78 38.19
N ILE A 195 -4.56 10.38 38.41
CA ILE A 195 -5.50 11.07 39.32
C ILE A 195 -4.98 10.96 40.76
N VAL A 196 -4.62 9.77 41.24
CA VAL A 196 -4.03 9.61 42.59
C VAL A 196 -2.71 10.38 42.73
N ALA A 197 -1.88 10.42 41.69
CA ALA A 197 -0.66 11.24 41.71
C ALA A 197 -0.93 12.75 41.75
N LYS A 198 -2.12 13.20 41.29
CA LYS A 198 -2.58 14.58 41.36
C LYS A 198 -3.36 14.91 42.64
N THR A 199 -4.03 13.92 43.24
CA THR A 199 -4.94 14.09 44.38
C THR A 199 -4.33 13.63 45.71
N SER A 200 -3.25 12.85 45.70
CA SER A 200 -2.60 12.50 46.97
C SER A 200 -1.84 13.70 47.51
N ASP A 201 -2.20 14.08 48.73
CA ASP A 201 -1.48 15.02 49.63
C ASP A 201 -0.10 14.49 50.05
N ASN A 202 0.50 13.63 49.21
CA ASN A 202 1.90 13.28 49.32
C ASN A 202 2.65 14.36 48.56
N PRO A 203 3.52 15.15 49.21
CA PRO A 203 4.22 16.22 48.53
C PRO A 203 4.98 15.57 47.36
N ASN A 204 4.51 15.84 46.16
CA ASN A 204 5.14 15.45 44.93
C ASN A 204 5.93 16.67 44.46
N ILE A 205 7.04 16.48 43.76
CA ILE A 205 8.16 17.44 43.61
C ILE A 205 7.79 18.88 43.21
N ILE A 206 6.57 19.09 42.69
CA ILE A 206 5.99 20.37 42.29
C ILE A 206 5.46 21.18 43.49
N ASN A 207 4.98 20.56 44.57
CA ASN A 207 4.26 21.22 45.67
C ASN A 207 5.06 21.31 46.99
N TYR A 208 6.31 20.85 47.02
CA TYR A 208 7.15 20.93 48.22
C TYR A 208 7.51 22.37 48.62
N LYS A 209 7.68 23.25 47.64
CA LYS A 209 8.05 24.64 47.89
C LYS A 209 6.93 25.38 48.61
N GLU A 210 5.70 25.24 48.09
CA GLU A 210 4.53 25.95 48.58
C GLU A 210 4.10 25.43 49.96
N ALA A 211 4.14 24.12 50.18
CA ALA A 211 3.87 23.53 51.50
C ALA A 211 4.89 23.96 52.57
N LEU A 212 6.17 24.09 52.20
CA LEU A 212 7.20 24.54 53.13
C LEU A 212 7.04 26.04 53.45
N GLU A 213 6.76 26.86 52.43
CA GLU A 213 6.54 28.30 52.55
C GLU A 213 5.33 28.63 53.43
N ASN A 214 4.25 27.86 53.32
CA ASN A 214 3.06 28.00 54.18
C ASN A 214 3.34 27.72 55.66
N GLN A 215 4.17 26.72 55.97
CA GLN A 215 4.55 26.43 57.36
C GLN A 215 5.44 27.53 57.96
N TYR A 216 6.33 28.12 57.14
CA TYR A 216 7.11 29.27 57.59
C TYR A 216 6.23 30.50 57.83
N ALA A 217 5.24 30.75 56.98
CA ALA A 217 4.28 31.84 57.17
C ALA A 217 3.44 31.65 58.46
N GLU A 218 2.97 30.43 58.72
CA GLU A 218 2.23 30.08 59.93
C GLU A 218 3.09 30.24 61.21
N TRP A 219 4.38 29.88 61.13
CA TRP A 219 5.32 30.11 62.24
C TRP A 219 5.59 31.59 62.50
N ASP A 220 5.72 32.41 61.46
CA ASP A 220 5.94 33.85 61.61
C ASP A 220 4.74 34.55 62.26
N GLU A 221 3.52 34.13 61.89
CA GLU A 221 2.27 34.62 62.50
C GLU A 221 2.15 34.19 63.97
N ALA A 222 2.50 32.94 64.30
CA ALA A 222 2.49 32.46 65.69
C ALA A 222 3.57 33.13 66.57
N LEU A 223 4.72 33.48 66.01
CA LEU A 223 5.77 34.23 66.70
C LEU A 223 5.34 35.68 66.96
N THR A 224 4.78 36.36 65.97
CA THR A 224 4.30 37.74 66.12
C THR A 224 3.14 37.85 67.11
N GLU A 225 2.24 36.87 67.15
CA GLU A 225 1.18 36.81 68.17
C GLU A 225 1.75 36.63 69.59
N ARG A 226 2.76 35.77 69.75
CA ARG A 226 3.46 35.59 71.02
C ARG A 226 4.22 36.84 71.46
N GLU A 227 4.90 37.51 70.54
CA GLU A 227 5.59 38.77 70.83
C GLU A 227 4.60 39.88 71.23
N ALA A 228 3.45 39.95 70.57
CA ALA A 228 2.38 40.87 70.94
C ALA A 228 1.85 40.59 72.35
N ALA A 229 1.58 39.31 72.68
CA ALA A 229 1.12 38.91 74.01
C ALA A 229 2.16 39.14 75.11
N VAL A 230 3.46 39.02 74.80
CA VAL A 230 4.54 39.34 75.75
C VAL A 230 4.64 40.86 75.94
N ARG A 231 4.59 41.64 74.86
CA ARG A 231 4.62 43.11 74.93
C ARG A 231 3.46 43.68 75.74
N GLU A 232 2.25 43.16 75.58
CA GLU A 232 1.09 43.57 76.40
C GLU A 232 1.32 43.30 77.90
N ARG A 233 1.95 42.16 78.23
CA ARG A 233 2.31 41.84 79.63
C ARG A 233 3.42 42.74 80.16
N GLU A 234 4.41 43.09 79.34
CA GLU A 234 5.46 44.04 79.70
C GLU A 234 4.91 45.45 79.93
N GLU A 235 3.99 45.91 79.08
CA GLU A 235 3.32 47.21 79.25
C GLU A 235 2.42 47.24 80.49
N ALA A 236 1.70 46.15 80.78
CA ALA A 236 0.89 46.04 81.99
C ALA A 236 1.73 46.05 83.27
N LEU A 237 2.90 45.39 83.27
CA LEU A 237 3.84 45.44 84.38
C LEU A 237 4.44 46.84 84.55
N LYS A 238 4.87 47.47 83.46
CA LYS A 238 5.48 48.81 83.46
C LYS A 238 4.51 49.92 83.89
N ASN A 239 3.22 49.80 83.55
CA ASN A 239 2.18 50.72 84.00
C ASN A 239 1.70 50.45 85.44
N GLY A 240 1.96 49.26 85.99
CA GLY A 240 1.68 48.92 87.39
C GLY A 240 2.78 49.33 88.38
N GLU A 241 3.96 49.73 87.89
CA GLU A 241 5.12 50.15 88.69
C GLU A 241 5.29 51.69 88.80
N ASN A 242 4.34 52.50 88.31
CA ASN A 242 4.32 53.98 88.46
C ASN A 242 3.25 54.46 89.43
#